data_AF-A0A318GVA0-F1
#
_entry.id   AF-A0A318GVA0-F1
#
_cell.length_a   1.000
_cell.length_b   1.000
_cell.length_c   1.000
_cell.angle_alpha   90.00
_cell.angle_beta   90.00
_cell.angle_gamma   90.00
#
_symmetry.space_group_name_H-M   'P 1'
#
loop_
_entity.id
_entity.type
_entity.pdbx_description
1 polymer ?
#
loop_
_entity_poly.entity_id
_entity_poly.type
_entity_poly.pdbx_seq_one_letter_code
_entity_poly.pdbx_strand_id
1 'polypeptide(L)'
;MNARYTETAAHPSRESVLSAMHGEGARQEPSREEAWLRHFEKVRLGGDAFEIAALSLSAARRSLDGDDAEQALTHLNRVERVLGGVPVQWRTLSLQADLAELTGDVARAVRQSPLLEDPMQARQLGELARDRCYAVTALLDRLHDHGARVTLRLRVADLLEAAGDVADASAMRARAAR
;
A
#
# COMPACT_ATOMS: atom_id res chain seq x y z
N MET A 1 76.80 -4.12 31.32
CA MET A 1 76.04 -5.33 31.65
C MET A 1 75.10 -5.01 32.82
N ASN A 2 73.86 -5.52 32.75
CA ASN A 2 72.79 -5.54 33.76
C ASN A 2 71.76 -4.39 33.82
N ALA A 3 70.68 -4.64 33.07
CA ALA A 3 69.27 -4.73 33.49
C ALA A 3 68.64 -3.60 34.34
N ARG A 4 67.66 -2.92 33.74
CA ARG A 4 66.54 -2.29 34.46
C ARG A 4 65.24 -2.97 34.04
N TYR A 5 64.70 -3.76 34.96
CA TYR A 5 63.29 -4.12 35.06
C TYR A 5 62.54 -2.91 35.61
N THR A 6 61.47 -2.47 34.95
CA THR A 6 60.25 -1.97 35.59
C THR A 6 59.10 -2.13 34.62
N GLU A 7 58.44 -3.27 34.74
CA GLU A 7 57.10 -3.55 34.26
C GLU A 7 56.12 -2.77 35.16
N THR A 8 55.27 -1.94 34.59
CA THR A 8 54.11 -1.37 35.29
C THR A 8 52.92 -1.54 34.37
N ALA A 9 52.35 -2.75 34.42
CA ALA A 9 51.08 -3.04 33.79
C ALA A 9 49.98 -2.24 34.50
N ALA A 10 49.50 -1.20 33.84
CA ALA A 10 48.35 -0.42 34.31
C ALA A 10 47.10 -1.30 34.29
N HIS A 11 46.60 -1.67 35.47
CA HIS A 11 45.27 -2.25 35.62
C HIS A 11 44.22 -1.16 35.36
N PRO A 12 43.25 -1.38 34.45
CA PRO A 12 42.16 -0.44 34.28
C PRO A 12 41.29 -0.41 35.55
N SER A 13 41.00 0.80 36.02
CA SER A 13 40.19 1.09 37.21
C SER A 13 38.80 0.47 37.08
N ARG A 14 38.22 -0.02 38.20
CA ARG A 14 36.87 -0.62 38.25
C ARG A 14 35.76 0.25 37.64
N GLU A 15 35.94 1.58 37.60
CA GLU A 15 35.02 2.51 36.94
C GLU A 15 35.01 2.38 35.41
N SER A 16 36.13 2.02 34.78
CA SER A 16 36.19 1.79 33.33
C SER A 16 35.43 0.54 32.89
N VAL A 17 35.35 -0.48 33.76
CA VAL A 17 34.60 -1.71 33.48
C VAL A 17 33.10 -1.48 33.68
N LEU A 18 32.69 -0.67 34.66
CA LEU A 18 31.28 -0.35 34.90
C LEU A 18 30.71 0.65 33.88
N SER A 19 31.53 1.54 33.34
CA SER A 19 31.16 2.45 32.25
C SER A 19 30.99 1.71 30.91
N ALA A 20 31.79 0.66 30.66
CA ALA A 20 31.64 -0.20 29.48
C ALA A 20 30.42 -1.14 29.55
N MET A 21 29.85 -1.37 30.73
CA MET A 21 28.63 -2.18 30.91
C MET A 21 27.32 -1.38 30.85
N HIS A 22 27.39 -0.04 30.87
CA HIS A 22 26.23 0.85 30.64
C HIS A 22 26.13 1.34 29.18
N GLY A 23 26.81 0.66 28.26
CA GLY A 23 26.42 0.64 26.85
C GLY A 23 25.10 -0.10 26.69
N GLU A 24 24.05 0.36 27.38
CA GLU A 24 22.67 0.09 27.03
C GLU A 24 22.51 0.61 25.61
N GLY A 25 22.68 -0.29 24.63
CA GLY A 25 22.11 -0.12 23.32
C GLY A 25 20.61 0.06 23.54
N ALA A 26 20.19 1.31 23.72
CA ALA A 26 18.81 1.71 23.65
C ALA A 26 18.29 1.04 22.39
N ARG A 27 17.42 0.04 22.55
CA ARG A 27 16.76 -0.59 21.42
C ARG A 27 15.95 0.53 20.81
N GLN A 28 16.53 1.21 19.81
CA GLN A 28 15.82 2.22 19.05
C GLN A 28 14.59 1.51 18.53
N GLU A 29 13.42 1.99 18.96
CA GLU A 29 12.18 1.48 18.42
C GLU A 29 12.29 1.62 16.90
N PRO A 30 12.01 0.53 16.15
CA PRO A 30 12.15 0.57 14.71
C PRO A 30 11.32 1.73 14.18
N SER A 31 11.86 2.44 13.20
CA SER A 31 11.11 3.52 12.57
C SER A 31 9.78 2.97 12.04
N ARG A 32 8.77 3.83 11.87
CA ARG A 32 7.47 3.40 11.31
C ARG A 32 7.63 2.68 9.97
N GLU A 33 8.63 3.09 9.19
CA GLU A 33 9.00 2.49 7.91
C GLU A 33 9.65 1.11 8.08
N GLU A 34 10.62 0.97 9.00
CA GLU A 34 11.26 -0.31 9.30
C GLU A 34 10.26 -1.34 9.86
N ALA A 35 9.35 -0.90 10.74
CA ALA A 35 8.28 -1.74 11.26
C ALA A 35 7.34 -2.22 10.15
N TRP A 36 6.99 -1.33 9.20
CA TRP A 36 6.18 -1.69 8.04
C TRP A 36 6.91 -2.67 7.11
N LEU A 37 8.20 -2.44 6.81
CA LEU A 37 9.00 -3.34 5.96
C LEU A 37 9.10 -4.74 6.56
N ARG A 38 9.41 -4.84 7.87
CA ARG A 38 9.46 -6.13 8.58
C ARG A 38 8.12 -6.85 8.53
N HIS A 39 7.02 -6.11 8.72
CA HIS A 39 5.68 -6.68 8.63
C HIS A 39 5.37 -7.17 7.20
N PHE A 40 5.68 -6.36 6.19
CA PHE A 40 5.49 -6.72 4.78
C PHE A 40 6.28 -7.98 4.40
N GLU A 41 7.53 -8.09 4.81
CA GLU A 41 8.36 -9.27 4.56
C GLU A 41 7.79 -10.52 5.24
N LYS A 42 7.35 -10.39 6.49
CA LYS A 42 6.70 -11.49 7.22
C LYS A 42 5.46 -11.99 6.49
N VAL A 43 4.60 -11.08 6.04
CA VAL A 43 3.38 -11.41 5.30
C VAL A 43 3.70 -12.02 3.93
N ARG A 44 4.69 -11.48 3.22
CA ARG A 44 5.17 -12.01 1.94
C ARG A 44 5.67 -13.44 2.07
N LEU A 45 6.40 -13.75 3.15
CA LEU A 45 6.88 -15.11 3.44
C LEU A 45 5.74 -16.05 3.85
N GLY A 46 4.71 -15.52 4.51
CA GLY A 46 3.50 -16.27 4.88
C GLY A 46 2.56 -16.58 3.70
N GLY A 47 2.68 -15.86 2.58
CA GLY A 47 1.90 -16.10 1.37
C GLY A 47 0.45 -15.65 1.42
N ASP A 48 0.07 -14.79 2.38
CA ASP A 48 -1.30 -14.24 2.45
C ASP A 48 -1.50 -13.18 1.35
N ALA A 49 -2.04 -13.61 0.21
CA ALA A 49 -2.29 -12.75 -0.94
C ALA A 49 -3.18 -11.53 -0.59
N PHE A 50 -4.16 -11.70 0.30
CA PHE A 50 -5.04 -10.60 0.68
C PHE A 50 -4.26 -9.53 1.46
N GLU A 51 -3.48 -9.95 2.46
CA GLU A 51 -2.70 -9.03 3.29
C GLU A 51 -1.56 -8.37 2.49
N ILE A 52 -0.91 -9.10 1.57
CA ILE A 52 0.06 -8.53 0.62
C ILE A 52 -0.59 -7.42 -0.21
N ALA A 53 -1.80 -7.66 -0.74
CA ALA A 53 -2.53 -6.68 -1.54
C ALA A 53 -2.92 -5.45 -0.70
N ALA A 54 -3.44 -5.64 0.51
CA ALA A 54 -3.81 -4.53 1.42
C ALA A 54 -2.60 -3.67 1.81
N LEU A 55 -1.46 -4.30 2.13
CA LEU A 55 -0.22 -3.58 2.43
C LEU A 55 0.33 -2.85 1.20
N SER A 56 0.19 -3.43 0.01
CA SER A 56 0.62 -2.79 -1.24
C SER A 56 -0.25 -1.59 -1.58
N LEU A 57 -1.58 -1.65 -1.38
CA LEU A 57 -2.47 -0.49 -1.52
C LEU A 57 -2.12 0.61 -0.52
N SER A 58 -1.83 0.25 0.73
CA SER A 58 -1.40 1.19 1.75
C SER A 58 -0.07 1.88 1.38
N ALA A 59 0.85 1.16 0.76
CA ALA A 59 2.10 1.73 0.25
C ALA A 59 1.85 2.66 -0.95
N ALA A 60 0.97 2.27 -1.89
CA ALA A 60 0.60 3.11 -3.02
C ALA A 60 0.01 4.45 -2.58
N ARG A 61 -0.88 4.45 -1.58
CA ARG A 61 -1.44 5.68 -1.00
C ARG A 61 -0.36 6.58 -0.43
N ARG A 62 0.57 6.03 0.36
CA ARG A 62 1.68 6.82 0.93
C ARG A 62 2.61 7.39 -0.14
N SER A 63 2.87 6.64 -1.21
CA SER A 63 3.66 7.15 -2.34
C SER A 63 2.96 8.33 -3.02
N LEU A 64 1.64 8.24 -3.23
CA LEU A 64 0.86 9.38 -3.74
C LEU A 64 0.87 10.57 -2.79
N ASP A 65 0.70 10.35 -1.49
CA ASP A 65 0.76 11.42 -0.49
C ASP A 65 2.14 12.12 -0.45
N GLY A 66 3.18 11.43 -0.91
CA GLY A 66 4.54 11.94 -1.08
C GLY A 66 4.87 12.41 -2.50
N ASP A 67 3.87 12.63 -3.36
CA ASP A 67 4.00 13.05 -4.76
C ASP A 67 4.81 12.09 -5.66
N ASP A 68 4.91 10.81 -5.29
CA ASP A 68 5.61 9.76 -6.04
C ASP A 68 4.60 8.83 -6.76
N ALA A 69 4.09 9.32 -7.90
CA ALA A 69 3.13 8.60 -8.72
C ALA A 69 3.71 7.33 -9.36
N GLU A 70 5.01 7.30 -9.67
CA GLU A 70 5.69 6.15 -10.26
C GLU A 70 5.80 5.00 -9.26
N GLN A 71 6.22 5.29 -8.03
CA GLN A 71 6.26 4.31 -6.95
C GLN A 71 4.84 3.82 -6.61
N ALA A 72 3.85 4.71 -6.62
CA ALA A 72 2.46 4.33 -6.44
C ALA A 72 2.01 3.30 -7.50
N LEU A 73 2.28 3.55 -8.78
CA LEU A 73 1.98 2.60 -9.87
C LEU A 73 2.65 1.24 -9.66
N THR A 74 3.91 1.23 -9.22
CA THR A 74 4.63 -0.02 -8.91
C THR A 74 3.91 -0.84 -7.86
N HIS A 75 3.38 -0.18 -6.82
CA HIS A 75 2.56 -0.83 -5.80
C HIS A 75 1.21 -1.32 -6.33
N LEU A 76 0.50 -0.54 -7.15
CA LEU A 76 -0.78 -0.94 -7.74
C LEU A 76 -0.63 -2.14 -8.68
N ASN A 77 0.41 -2.18 -9.51
CA ASN A 77 0.72 -3.33 -10.37
C ASN A 77 1.04 -4.60 -9.56
N ARG A 78 1.50 -4.46 -8.31
CA ARG A 78 1.68 -5.60 -7.39
C ARG A 78 0.34 -6.11 -6.89
N VAL A 79 -0.57 -5.21 -6.51
CA VAL A 79 -1.93 -5.55 -6.04
C VAL A 79 -2.64 -6.37 -7.10
N GLU A 80 -2.65 -5.91 -8.36
CA GLU A 80 -3.33 -6.60 -9.46
C GLU A 80 -2.83 -8.03 -9.67
N ARG A 81 -1.50 -8.21 -9.71
CA ARG A 81 -0.89 -9.54 -9.84
C ARG A 81 -1.25 -10.48 -8.70
N VAL A 82 -1.31 -9.96 -7.48
CA VAL A 82 -1.61 -10.76 -6.29
C VAL A 82 -3.09 -11.13 -6.25
N LEU A 83 -3.98 -10.19 -6.55
CA LEU A 83 -5.42 -10.41 -6.51
C LEU A 83 -5.95 -11.27 -7.66
N GLY A 84 -5.24 -11.36 -8.80
CA GLY A 84 -5.66 -12.16 -9.96
C GLY A 84 -5.91 -13.65 -9.69
N GLY A 85 -5.33 -14.20 -8.61
CA GLY A 85 -5.55 -15.59 -8.18
C GLY A 85 -6.46 -15.77 -6.96
N VAL A 86 -6.99 -14.68 -6.39
CA VAL A 86 -7.75 -14.74 -5.12
C VAL A 86 -9.23 -14.96 -5.39
N PRO A 87 -9.92 -15.87 -4.66
CA PRO A 87 -11.35 -16.07 -4.80
C PRO A 87 -12.17 -14.77 -4.62
N VAL A 88 -13.27 -14.69 -5.36
CA VAL A 88 -14.21 -13.58 -5.28
C VAL A 88 -14.98 -13.65 -3.96
N GLN A 89 -14.68 -12.71 -3.08
CA GLN A 89 -15.33 -12.50 -1.79
C GLN A 89 -15.39 -10.99 -1.52
N TRP A 90 -16.21 -10.57 -0.55
CA TRP A 90 -16.44 -9.14 -0.30
C TRP A 90 -15.13 -8.38 -0.04
N ARG A 91 -14.21 -8.99 0.72
CA ARG A 91 -12.90 -8.39 1.04
C ARG A 91 -12.05 -8.18 -0.22
N THR A 92 -11.98 -9.19 -1.08
CA THR A 92 -11.23 -9.12 -2.34
C THR A 92 -11.83 -8.06 -3.27
N LEU A 93 -13.17 -7.98 -3.37
CA LEU A 93 -13.83 -6.96 -4.16
C LEU A 93 -13.67 -5.55 -3.60
N SER A 94 -13.58 -5.42 -2.26
CA SER A 94 -13.22 -4.14 -1.63
C SER A 94 -11.82 -3.69 -2.05
N LEU A 95 -10.82 -4.59 -2.03
CA LEU A 95 -9.46 -4.25 -2.47
C LEU A 95 -9.40 -3.93 -3.98
N GLN A 96 -10.24 -4.57 -4.80
CA GLN A 96 -10.36 -4.22 -6.23
C GLN A 96 -10.96 -2.83 -6.42
N ALA A 97 -11.92 -2.43 -5.59
CA ALA A 97 -12.45 -1.06 -5.58
C ALA A 97 -11.39 -0.04 -5.09
N ASP A 98 -10.62 -0.38 -4.06
CA ASP A 98 -9.47 0.44 -3.60
C ASP A 98 -8.43 0.62 -4.72
N LEU A 99 -8.14 -0.45 -5.46
CA LEU A 99 -7.23 -0.43 -6.60
C LEU A 99 -7.76 0.51 -7.69
N ALA A 100 -9.05 0.42 -8.04
CA ALA A 100 -9.67 1.29 -9.04
C ALA A 100 -9.57 2.76 -8.64
N GLU A 101 -9.92 3.09 -7.40
CA GLU A 101 -9.84 4.44 -6.83
C GLU A 101 -8.42 5.01 -6.91
N LEU A 102 -7.45 4.28 -6.36
CA LEU A 102 -6.05 4.70 -6.35
C LEU A 102 -5.48 4.87 -7.76
N THR A 103 -5.94 4.07 -8.72
CA THR A 103 -5.53 4.23 -10.13
C THR A 103 -6.03 5.55 -10.71
N GLY A 104 -7.28 5.91 -10.40
CA GLY A 104 -7.84 7.21 -10.78
C GLY A 104 -7.11 8.37 -10.10
N ASP A 105 -6.69 8.19 -8.85
CA ASP A 105 -5.88 9.18 -8.14
C ASP A 105 -4.50 9.36 -8.75
N VAL A 106 -3.81 8.27 -9.11
CA VAL A 106 -2.55 8.35 -9.87
C VAL A 106 -2.78 9.08 -11.20
N ALA A 107 -3.83 8.73 -11.95
CA ALA A 107 -4.13 9.39 -13.22
C ALA A 107 -4.27 10.92 -13.08
N ARG A 108 -4.89 11.35 -11.98
CA ARG A 108 -5.04 12.78 -11.64
C ARG A 108 -3.70 13.40 -11.25
N ALA A 109 -2.89 12.72 -10.43
CA ALA A 109 -1.57 13.18 -10.03
C ALA A 109 -0.62 13.35 -11.23
N VAL A 110 -0.59 12.37 -12.15
CA VAL A 110 0.17 12.45 -13.40
C VAL A 110 -0.27 13.64 -14.25
N ARG A 111 -1.59 13.87 -14.37
CA ARG A 111 -2.13 15.02 -15.11
C ARG A 111 -1.75 16.37 -14.50
N GLN A 112 -1.61 16.44 -13.17
CA GLN A 112 -1.39 17.68 -12.42
C GLN A 112 0.09 17.96 -12.14
N SER A 113 0.97 16.97 -12.31
CA SER A 113 2.40 17.09 -12.01
C SER A 113 3.15 17.77 -13.17
N PRO A 114 3.79 18.93 -12.94
CA PRO A 114 4.59 19.59 -13.97
C PRO A 114 5.79 18.75 -14.46
N LEU A 115 6.21 17.76 -13.66
CA LEU A 115 7.35 16.87 -13.95
C LEU A 115 6.92 15.61 -14.69
N LEU A 116 5.64 15.23 -14.62
CA LEU A 116 5.09 13.99 -15.15
C LEU A 116 3.92 14.25 -16.11
N GLU A 117 3.86 15.44 -16.72
CA GLU A 117 2.82 15.83 -17.70
C GLU A 117 2.89 14.94 -18.96
N ASP A 118 2.42 13.70 -18.83
CA ASP A 118 2.15 12.77 -19.92
C ASP A 118 0.62 12.61 -20.03
N PRO A 119 -0.04 13.41 -20.90
CA PRO A 119 -1.49 13.38 -21.04
C PRO A 119 -2.00 12.05 -21.58
N MET A 120 -1.18 11.30 -22.33
CA MET A 120 -1.55 9.97 -22.80
C MET A 120 -1.55 8.97 -21.65
N GLN A 121 -0.49 8.97 -20.83
CA GLN A 121 -0.41 8.10 -19.65
C GLN A 121 -1.55 8.41 -18.66
N ALA A 122 -1.80 9.68 -18.35
CA ALA A 122 -2.90 10.06 -17.46
C ALA A 122 -4.27 9.61 -17.99
N ARG A 123 -4.48 9.65 -19.31
CA ARG A 123 -5.70 9.15 -19.93
C ARG A 123 -5.82 7.63 -19.81
N GLN A 124 -4.76 6.90 -20.13
CA GLN A 124 -4.73 5.43 -20.05
C GLN A 124 -4.99 4.94 -18.63
N LEU A 125 -4.42 5.61 -17.62
CA LEU A 125 -4.68 5.30 -16.22
C LEU A 125 -6.12 5.60 -15.81
N GLY A 126 -6.72 6.67 -16.32
CA GLY A 126 -8.14 6.96 -16.12
C GLY A 126 -9.05 5.90 -16.73
N GLU A 127 -8.77 5.46 -17.96
CA GLU A 127 -9.50 4.38 -18.63
C GLU A 127 -9.34 3.05 -17.86
N LEU A 128 -8.13 2.74 -17.38
CA LEU A 128 -7.87 1.56 -16.56
C LEU A 128 -8.61 1.59 -15.22
N ALA A 129 -8.70 2.74 -14.55
CA ALA A 129 -9.49 2.90 -13.33
C ALA A 129 -10.97 2.60 -13.57
N ARG A 130 -11.50 3.06 -14.71
CA ARG A 130 -12.88 2.80 -15.14
C ARG A 130 -13.11 1.31 -15.44
N ASP A 131 -12.21 0.67 -16.18
CA ASP A 131 -12.31 -0.76 -16.49
C ASP A 131 -12.33 -1.61 -15.22
N ARG A 132 -11.53 -1.23 -14.22
CA ARG A 132 -11.54 -1.86 -12.90
C ARG A 132 -12.88 -1.69 -12.18
N CYS A 133 -13.52 -0.53 -12.29
CA CYS A 133 -14.89 -0.32 -11.76
C CYS A 133 -15.91 -1.26 -12.42
N TYR A 134 -15.84 -1.44 -13.74
CA TYR A 134 -16.70 -2.40 -14.44
C TYR A 134 -16.42 -3.85 -14.07
N ALA A 135 -15.14 -4.22 -13.90
CA ALA A 135 -14.76 -5.55 -13.44
C ALA A 135 -15.31 -5.86 -12.05
N VAL A 136 -15.23 -4.91 -11.10
CA VAL A 136 -15.86 -5.05 -9.78
C VAL A 136 -17.37 -5.21 -9.93
N THR A 137 -18.01 -4.33 -10.70
CA THR A 137 -19.47 -4.35 -10.93
C THR A 137 -19.97 -5.71 -11.41
N ALA A 138 -19.28 -6.32 -12.38
CA ALA A 138 -19.65 -7.62 -12.94
C ALA A 138 -19.60 -8.78 -11.92
N LEU A 139 -18.86 -8.60 -10.82
CA LEU A 139 -18.70 -9.58 -9.76
C LEU A 139 -19.61 -9.33 -8.55
N LEU A 140 -20.17 -8.12 -8.40
CA LEU A 140 -21.00 -7.76 -7.24
C LEU A 140 -22.23 -8.66 -7.12
N ASP A 141 -22.85 -9.05 -8.23
CA ASP A 141 -24.04 -9.92 -8.19
C ASP A 141 -23.73 -11.34 -7.67
N ARG A 142 -22.46 -11.74 -7.65
CA ARG A 142 -22.00 -13.03 -7.13
C ARG A 142 -21.82 -13.03 -5.61
N LEU A 143 -21.85 -11.88 -4.95
CA LEU A 143 -21.77 -11.80 -3.50
C LEU A 143 -23.11 -12.19 -2.87
N HIS A 144 -23.07 -13.13 -1.92
CA HIS A 144 -24.25 -13.52 -1.14
C HIS A 144 -24.68 -12.44 -0.14
N ASP A 145 -23.72 -11.71 0.42
CA ASP A 145 -23.98 -10.65 1.40
C ASP A 145 -24.62 -9.43 0.71
N HIS A 146 -25.88 -9.16 1.04
CA HIS A 146 -26.61 -8.01 0.50
C HIS A 146 -26.04 -6.67 0.98
N GLY A 147 -25.67 -6.53 2.25
CA GLY A 147 -25.11 -5.29 2.78
C GLY A 147 -23.79 -4.95 2.09
N ALA A 148 -22.90 -5.94 1.95
CA ALA A 148 -21.64 -5.75 1.24
C ALA A 148 -21.84 -5.37 -0.24
N ARG A 149 -22.84 -5.96 -0.91
CA ARG A 149 -23.21 -5.58 -2.29
C ARG A 149 -23.65 -4.13 -2.38
N VAL A 150 -24.55 -3.69 -1.51
CA VAL A 150 -25.05 -2.31 -1.50
C VAL A 150 -23.89 -1.34 -1.28
N THR A 151 -23.06 -1.56 -0.26
CA THR A 151 -21.90 -0.71 0.03
C THR A 151 -20.94 -0.62 -1.15
N LEU A 152 -20.57 -1.75 -1.75
CA LEU A 152 -19.64 -1.74 -2.89
C LEU A 152 -20.26 -1.13 -4.16
N ARG A 153 -21.56 -1.30 -4.41
CA ARG A 153 -22.24 -0.63 -5.54
C ARG A 153 -22.22 0.88 -5.39
N LEU A 154 -22.53 1.40 -4.21
CA LEU A 154 -22.49 2.84 -3.95
C LEU A 154 -21.07 3.38 -4.12
N ARG A 155 -20.07 2.67 -3.58
CA ARG A 155 -18.67 3.04 -3.74
C ARG A 155 -18.25 3.07 -5.22
N VAL A 156 -18.56 2.04 -5.99
CA VAL A 156 -18.25 2.02 -7.43
C VAL A 156 -18.99 3.13 -8.18
N ALA A 157 -20.21 3.47 -7.77
CA ALA A 157 -20.93 4.62 -8.34
C ALA A 157 -20.17 5.93 -8.12
N ASP A 158 -19.65 6.16 -6.91
CA ASP A 158 -18.87 7.37 -6.60
C ASP A 158 -17.58 7.44 -7.44
N LEU A 159 -16.91 6.29 -7.65
CA LEU A 159 -15.72 6.21 -8.51
C LEU A 159 -16.03 6.49 -9.97
N LEU A 160 -17.11 5.91 -10.50
CA LEU A 160 -17.57 6.16 -11.88
C LEU A 160 -17.95 7.63 -12.07
N GLU A 161 -18.66 8.24 -11.11
CA GLU A 161 -18.99 9.66 -11.17
C GLU A 161 -17.74 10.55 -11.16
N ALA A 162 -16.74 10.23 -10.30
CA ALA A 162 -15.47 10.92 -10.29
C ALA A 162 -14.67 10.77 -11.60
N ALA A 163 -14.91 9.69 -12.35
CA ALA A 163 -14.35 9.46 -13.69
C ALA A 163 -15.15 10.16 -14.81
N GLY A 164 -16.30 10.79 -14.51
CA GLY A 164 -17.18 11.45 -15.47
C GLY A 164 -18.36 10.61 -15.96
N ASP A 165 -18.57 9.42 -15.40
CA ASP A 165 -19.55 8.43 -15.87
C ASP A 165 -20.87 8.50 -15.12
N VAL A 166 -21.46 9.68 -15.17
CA VAL A 166 -22.67 10.03 -14.42
C VAL A 166 -23.83 9.06 -14.71
N ALA A 167 -23.98 8.62 -15.96
CA ALA A 167 -25.04 7.67 -16.34
C ALA A 167 -24.86 6.29 -15.67
N ASP A 168 -23.64 5.75 -15.71
CA ASP A 168 -23.33 4.45 -15.10
C ASP A 168 -23.36 4.52 -13.57
N ALA A 169 -22.87 5.63 -12.99
CA ALA A 169 -22.96 5.90 -11.56
C ALA A 169 -24.42 5.92 -11.09
N SER A 170 -25.30 6.63 -11.81
CA SER A 170 -26.74 6.65 -11.53
C SER A 170 -27.36 5.25 -11.61
N ALA A 171 -27.00 4.47 -12.64
CA ALA A 171 -27.45 3.09 -12.77
C ALA A 171 -26.98 2.20 -11.61
N MET A 172 -25.75 2.39 -11.11
CA MET A 172 -25.23 1.67 -9.94
C MET A 172 -26.02 2.00 -8.67
N ARG A 173 -26.29 3.28 -8.41
CA ARG A 173 -27.10 3.71 -7.25
C ARG A 173 -28.51 3.14 -7.31
N ALA A 174 -29.13 3.15 -8.49
CA ALA A 174 -30.46 2.56 -8.67
C ALA A 174 -30.48 1.03 -8.41
N ARG A 175 -29.39 0.31 -8.72
CA ARG A 175 -29.25 -1.12 -8.41
C ARG A 175 -28.92 -1.38 -6.94
N ALA A 176 -28.32 -0.43 -6.23
CA ALA A 176 -28.07 -0.52 -4.79
C ALA A 176 -29.36 -0.36 -3.96
N ALA A 177 -30.35 0.34 -4.49
CA ALA A 177 -31.66 0.56 -3.85
C ALA A 177 -32.67 -0.59 -4.02
N ARG A 178 -32.28 -1.69 -4.69
CA ARG A 178 -33.09 -2.89 -4.94
C ARG A 178 -32.63 -4.04 -4.06
#